data_AF-A0A523QC10-F1
#
_entry.id   AF-A0A523QC10-F1
#
_cell.length_a   1.000
_cell.length_b   1.000
_cell.length_c   1.000
_cell.angle_alpha   90.00
_cell.angle_beta   90.00
_cell.angle_gamma   90.00
#
_symmetry.space_group_name_H-M   'P 1'
#
loop_
_entity.id
_entity.type
_entity.pdbx_description
1 polymer ?
#
loop_
_entity_poly.entity_id
_entity_poly.type
_entity_poly.pdbx_seq_one_letter_code
_entity_poly.pdbx_strand_id
1 'polypeptide(L)' 'MLDGKCPECDYHCSGWALQFPQNQTCPRCGKGLVITEGGRKISDGYSPFTAEKYVIDTPAKAPTPTKKKGGSGQDKPPRS' A
#
# COMPACT_ATOMS: atom_id res chain seq x y z
N MET A 1 -25.70 6.73 -1.78
CA MET A 1 -24.96 5.69 -1.02
C MET A 1 -23.74 5.35 -1.84
N LEU A 2 -22.57 5.30 -1.19
CA LEU A 2 -21.31 4.99 -1.85
C LEU A 2 -21.09 3.49 -1.90
N ASP A 3 -20.61 3.01 -3.04
CA ASP A 3 -20.26 1.62 -3.29
C ASP A 3 -18.81 1.55 -3.79
N GLY A 4 -18.02 0.68 -3.20
CA GLY A 4 -16.61 0.46 -3.50
C GLY A 4 -16.42 -0.96 -4.02
N LYS A 5 -15.95 -1.09 -5.26
CA LYS A 5 -15.67 -2.39 -5.89
C LYS A 5 -14.19 -2.52 -6.20
N CYS A 6 -13.59 -3.64 -5.81
CA CYS A 6 -12.22 -3.92 -6.21
C CYS A 6 -12.17 -4.33 -7.70
N PRO A 7 -11.23 -3.79 -8.50
CA PRO A 7 -11.11 -4.17 -9.90
C PRO A 7 -10.44 -5.53 -10.13
N GLU A 8 -9.74 -6.07 -9.12
CA GLU A 8 -8.98 -7.32 -9.26
C GLU A 8 -9.52 -8.51 -8.47
N CYS A 9 -10.35 -8.28 -7.47
CA CYS A 9 -10.97 -9.35 -6.70
C CYS A 9 -12.45 -9.06 -6.48
N ASP A 10 -13.18 -10.06 -6.00
CA ASP A 10 -14.62 -9.94 -5.74
C ASP A 10 -14.96 -9.18 -4.45
N TYR A 11 -14.04 -8.36 -3.94
CA TYR A 11 -14.31 -7.53 -2.78
C TYR A 11 -15.22 -6.35 -3.15
N HIS A 12 -16.32 -6.22 -2.41
CA HIS A 12 -17.28 -5.14 -2.52
C HIS A 12 -17.65 -4.65 -1.13
N CYS A 13 -17.75 -3.33 -0.94
CA CYS A 13 -18.27 -2.73 0.27
C CYS A 13 -19.11 -1.51 -0.05
N SER A 14 -20.04 -1.19 0.84
CA SER A 14 -20.94 -0.06 0.68
C SER A 14 -21.00 0.73 1.98
N GLY A 15 -21.08 2.05 1.88
CA GLY A 15 -21.29 2.92 3.03
C GLY A 15 -20.45 4.19 3.03
N TRP A 16 -20.79 5.07 3.95
CA TRP A 16 -20.17 6.40 4.08
C TRP A 16 -18.70 6.36 4.51
N ALA A 17 -18.22 5.22 5.04
CA ALA A 17 -16.81 5.02 5.35
C ALA A 17 -15.90 5.23 4.13
N LEU A 18 -16.42 5.01 2.91
CA LEU A 18 -15.73 5.25 1.64
C LEU A 18 -15.45 6.73 1.35
N GLN A 19 -15.97 7.67 2.13
CA GLN A 19 -15.53 9.08 2.05
C GLN A 19 -14.09 9.26 2.56
N PHE A 20 -13.62 8.37 3.43
CA PHE A 20 -12.27 8.43 4.00
C PHE A 20 -11.29 7.63 3.13
N PRO A 21 -10.17 8.21 2.68
CA PRO A 21 -9.21 7.54 1.80
C PRO A 21 -8.69 6.19 2.33
N GLN A 22 -8.54 6.07 3.64
CA GLN A 22 -8.07 4.86 4.32
C GLN A 22 -8.97 3.64 4.08
N ASN A 23 -10.26 3.87 3.83
CA ASN A 23 -11.25 2.82 3.58
C ASN A 23 -11.47 2.57 2.09
N GLN A 24 -10.79 3.31 1.21
CA GLN A 24 -10.88 3.15 -0.24
C GLN A 24 -9.83 2.18 -0.79
N THR A 25 -9.10 1.49 0.08
CA THR A 25 -8.14 0.44 -0.28
C THR A 25 -8.76 -0.93 -0.03
N CYS A 26 -8.63 -1.84 -0.98
CA CYS A 26 -9.06 -3.22 -0.83
C CYS A 26 -8.24 -3.92 0.26
N PRO A 27 -8.87 -4.52 1.28
CA PRO A 27 -8.16 -5.21 2.35
C PRO A 27 -7.52 -6.54 1.91
N ARG A 28 -7.89 -7.06 0.72
CA ARG A 28 -7.37 -8.33 0.21
C ARG A 28 -6.13 -8.16 -0.66
N CYS A 29 -6.18 -7.22 -1.61
CA CYS A 29 -5.10 -7.03 -2.59
C CYS A 29 -4.35 -5.69 -2.43
N GLY A 30 -4.83 -4.80 -1.57
CA GLY A 30 -4.20 -3.48 -1.36
C GLY A 30 -4.43 -2.48 -2.49
N LYS A 31 -5.22 -2.81 -3.51
CA LYS A 31 -5.57 -1.88 -4.61
C LYS A 31 -6.67 -0.90 -4.23
N GLY A 32 -6.67 0.24 -4.90
CA GLY A 32 -7.74 1.23 -4.82
C GLY A 32 -9.08 0.64 -5.27
N LEU A 33 -10.13 0.88 -4.51
CA LEU A 33 -11.50 0.51 -4.86
C LEU A 33 -12.05 1.52 -5.87
N VAL A 34 -12.78 1.03 -6.88
CA VAL A 34 -13.57 1.91 -7.75
C VAL A 34 -14.78 2.37 -6.95
N ILE A 35 -14.87 3.68 -6.70
CA ILE A 35 -15.96 4.26 -5.92
C ILE A 35 -17.05 4.73 -6.87
N THR A 36 -18.27 4.30 -6.60
CA THR A 36 -19.48 4.65 -7.34
C THR A 36 -20.54 5.22 -6.41
N GLU A 37 -21.36 6.13 -6.92
CA GLU A 37 -22.55 6.63 -6.24
C GLU A 37 -23.75 6.49 -7.16
N GLY A 38 -24.77 5.74 -6.72
CA GLY A 38 -25.97 5.49 -7.54
C GLY A 38 -25.65 4.82 -8.88
N GLY A 39 -24.63 3.95 -8.91
CA GLY A 39 -24.17 3.25 -10.11
C GLY A 39 -23.27 4.06 -11.04
N ARG A 40 -22.94 5.31 -10.71
CA ARG A 40 -22.01 6.14 -11.49
C ARG A 40 -20.65 6.20 -10.81
N LYS A 41 -19.58 5.94 -11.56
CA LYS A 41 -18.20 6.09 -11.06
C LYS A 41 -17.91 7.55 -10.74
N ILE A 42 -17.40 7.79 -9.54
CA ILE A 42 -17.05 9.12 -9.04
C ILE A 42 -15.55 9.27 -8.82
N SER A 43 -14.85 8.22 -8.37
CA SER A 43 -13.41 8.25 -8.16
C SER A 43 -12.80 6.85 -8.13
N ASP A 44 -11.48 6.80 -8.25
CA ASP A 44 -10.68 5.63 -7.90
C ASP A 44 -10.06 5.86 -6.52
N GLY A 45 -10.15 4.84 -5.67
CA GLY A 45 -9.61 4.84 -4.32
C GLY A 45 -8.08 4.86 -4.29
N TYR A 46 -7.52 5.35 -3.20
CA TYR A 46 -6.08 5.37 -3.00
C TYR A 46 -5.52 3.94 -2.76
N SER A 47 -4.36 3.65 -3.35
CA SER A 47 -3.63 2.40 -3.21
C SER A 47 -2.20 2.69 -2.74
N PRO A 48 -1.79 2.35 -1.51
CA PRO A 48 -0.41 2.56 -1.08
C PRO A 48 0.59 1.69 -1.86
N PHE A 49 0.09 0.66 -2.56
CA PHE A 49 0.91 -0.28 -3.34
C PHE A 49 1.04 0.10 -4.81
N THR A 50 0.48 1.22 -5.27
CA THR A 50 0.89 1.80 -6.56
C THR A 50 2.15 2.62 -6.34
N ALA A 51 3.22 1.97 -5.88
CA ALA A 51 4.53 2.59 -5.91
C ALA A 51 4.90 2.79 -7.37
N GLU A 52 5.01 4.06 -7.79
CA GLU A 52 5.69 4.42 -9.03
C GLU A 52 7.03 3.68 -9.02
N LYS A 53 7.29 2.86 -10.04
CA LYS A 53 8.54 2.11 -10.13
C LYS A 53 9.68 3.12 -10.24
N TYR A 54 10.28 3.47 -9.11
CA TYR A 54 11.45 4.32 -9.11
C TYR A 54 12.65 3.46 -9.50
N VAL A 55 13.11 3.62 -10.73
CA VAL A 55 14.36 3.03 -11.19
C VAL A 55 15.47 3.84 -10.56
N ILE A 56 16.11 3.28 -9.54
CA ILE A 56 17.37 3.84 -9.04
C ILE A 56 18.43 3.44 -10.07
N ASP A 57 18.95 4.42 -10.80
CA ASP A 57 20.17 4.24 -11.60
C ASP A 57 21.35 4.03 -10.64
N THR A 58 21.54 2.79 -10.18
CA THR A 58 22.74 2.43 -9.42
C THR A 58 23.95 2.51 -10.34
N PRO A 59 24.96 3.37 -10.06
CA PRO A 59 26.20 3.33 -10.81
C PRO A 59 26.85 1.95 -10.65
N ALA A 60 27.27 1.33 -11.75
CA ALA A 60 27.72 -0.05 -11.88
C ALA A 60 29.05 -0.40 -11.17
N LYS A 61 29.41 0.29 -10.08
CA LYS A 61 30.56 -0.06 -9.24
C LYS A 61 30.20 0.04 -7.77
N ALA A 62 29.54 -1.01 -7.26
CA ALA A 62 29.67 -1.35 -5.86
C ALA A 62 30.91 -2.26 -5.69
N PRO A 63 31.91 -1.91 -4.86
CA PRO A 63 32.85 -2.91 -4.36
C PRO A 63 32.08 -3.92 -3.51
N THR A 64 32.30 -5.19 -3.75
CA THR A 64 31.70 -6.32 -3.03
C THR A 64 31.88 -6.21 -1.53
N PRO A 65 30.81 -6.23 -0.70
CA PRO A 65 30.96 -6.38 0.73
C PRO A 65 31.29 -7.85 1.07
N THR A 66 32.51 -8.07 1.53
CA THR A 66 32.99 -9.33 2.12
C THR A 66 32.13 -9.73 3.32
N LYS A 67 31.62 -10.97 3.23
CA LYS A 67 30.98 -11.76 4.28
C LYS A 67 31.72 -11.63 5.63
N LYS A 68 31.11 -10.99 6.64
CA LYS A 68 31.50 -11.18 8.05
C LYS A 68 30.35 -11.83 8.83
N LYS A 69 30.68 -12.98 9.42
CA LYS A 69 29.86 -13.78 10.33
C LYS A 69 29.72 -13.06 11.69
N GLY A 70 28.53 -13.14 12.27
CA GLY A 70 28.32 -13.31 13.72
C GLY A 70 28.15 -12.04 14.56
N GLY A 71 27.15 -12.07 15.46
CA GLY A 71 27.12 -11.21 16.64
C GLY A 71 25.73 -10.69 17.04
N SER A 72 25.12 -11.38 18.00
CA SER A 72 23.96 -10.99 18.82
C SER A 72 24.10 -9.64 19.52
N GLY A 73 22.98 -8.94 19.75
CA GLY A 73 22.92 -7.85 20.74
C GLY A 73 21.59 -7.11 20.74
N GLN A 74 20.71 -7.45 21.67
CA GLN A 74 19.49 -6.71 22.02
C GLN A 74 19.88 -5.37 22.64
N ASP A 75 19.35 -4.25 22.15
CA ASP A 75 19.44 -2.96 22.84
C ASP A 75 18.04 -2.41 23.12
N LYS A 76 17.79 -2.18 24.40
CA LYS A 76 16.52 -1.79 25.02
C LYS A 76 16.53 -0.26 25.15
N PRO A 77 15.42 0.46 24.88
CA PRO A 77 15.44 1.93 24.93
C PRO A 77 15.57 2.46 26.38
N PRO A 78 16.22 3.63 26.58
CA PRO A 78 16.31 4.29 27.87
C PRO A 78 14.96 4.94 28.23
N ARG A 79 14.57 4.82 29.51
CA ARG A 79 13.41 5.52 30.08
C ARG A 79 13.96 6.67 30.94
N SER A 80 13.58 7.90 30.57
CA SER A 80 13.75 9.11 31.38
C SER A 80 12.83 9.12 32.60
#